data_AF-A0A5N5K292-F1
#
_entry.id   AF-A0A5N5K292-F1
#
_cell.length_a   1.000
_cell.length_b   1.000
_cell.length_c   1.000
_cell.angle_alpha   90.00
_cell.angle_beta   90.00
_cell.angle_gamma   90.00
#
_symmetry.space_group_name_H-M   'P 1'
#
loop_
_entity.id
_entity.type
_entity.pdbx_description
1 polymer ?
#
loop_
_entity_poly.entity_id
_entity_poly.type
_entity_poly.pdbx_seq_one_letter_code
_entity_poly.pdbx_strand_id
1 'polypeptide(L)'
;MRDVTILSSPILDLSVANPNRLTHPVHAADAMAAYTRVRSTFGSSALRPILTDLVKYFPGPEVETDEEQLETIRNSLHTVYHASCTCGMGRCDMGYGIYANANGFDEEMCGMVKGLHSSDVMVLIDS
;
A
#
# COMPACT_ATOMS: atom_id res chain seq x y z
N MET A 1 7.34 6.21 -6.74
CA MET A 1 6.91 4.89 -7.28
C MET A 1 7.32 3.83 -6.25
N ARG A 2 6.54 2.75 -6.07
CA ARG A 2 6.89 1.65 -5.15
C ARG A 2 7.47 0.52 -5.97
N ASP A 3 8.61 -0.04 -5.59
CA ASP A 3 9.34 -1.00 -6.39
C ASP A 3 10.12 -2.02 -5.56
N VAL A 4 10.44 -3.15 -6.20
CA VAL A 4 11.40 -4.14 -5.69
C VAL A 4 12.36 -4.41 -6.84
N THR A 5 13.63 -4.07 -6.66
CA THR A 5 14.62 -4.06 -7.74
C THR A 5 15.81 -4.95 -7.40
N ILE A 6 16.28 -5.72 -8.38
CA ILE A 6 17.50 -6.53 -8.28
C ILE A 6 18.68 -5.65 -8.70
N LEU A 7 19.71 -5.55 -7.87
CA LEU A 7 20.87 -4.68 -8.12
C LEU A 7 22.08 -5.39 -8.71
N SER A 8 22.08 -6.73 -8.73
CA SER A 8 23.23 -7.53 -9.12
C SER A 8 22.81 -8.83 -9.80
N SER A 9 23.76 -9.47 -10.48
CA SER A 9 23.53 -10.71 -11.21
C SER A 9 23.42 -11.99 -10.35
N PRO A 10 24.10 -12.13 -9.18
CA PRO A 10 23.98 -13.32 -8.35
C PRO A 10 22.57 -13.47 -7.77
N ILE A 11 21.99 -14.67 -7.88
CA ILE A 11 20.64 -14.96 -7.38
C ILE A 11 20.53 -14.95 -5.84
N LEU A 12 21.67 -15.02 -5.15
CA LEU A 12 21.73 -15.01 -3.68
C LEU A 12 21.75 -13.60 -3.11
N ASP A 13 21.95 -12.59 -3.96
CA ASP A 13 21.96 -11.21 -3.53
C ASP A 13 20.53 -10.74 -3.27
N LEU A 14 20.33 -10.02 -2.17
CA LEU A 14 19.02 -9.54 -1.77
C LEU A 14 18.52 -8.45 -2.73
N SER A 15 17.24 -8.52 -3.06
CA SER A 15 16.57 -7.43 -3.75
C SER A 15 16.35 -6.24 -2.82
N VAL A 16 16.36 -5.04 -3.40
CA VAL A 16 16.06 -3.80 -2.67
C VAL A 16 14.58 -3.50 -2.81
N ALA A 17 13.87 -3.45 -1.69
CA ALA A 17 12.46 -3.10 -1.62
C ALA A 17 12.28 -1.64 -1.20
N ASN A 18 11.65 -0.83 -2.06
CA ASN A 18 11.30 0.55 -1.78
C ASN A 18 9.76 0.75 -1.74
N PRO A 19 9.16 0.77 -0.54
CA PRO A 19 7.72 0.95 -0.39
C PRO A 19 7.25 2.41 -0.55
N ASN A 20 8.16 3.38 -0.71
CA ASN A 20 7.88 4.79 -0.96
C ASN A 20 6.69 5.32 -0.11
N ARG A 21 6.83 5.22 1.22
CA ARG A 21 5.74 5.44 2.18
C ARG A 21 5.47 6.93 2.37
N LEU A 22 4.18 7.29 2.53
CA LEU A 22 3.71 8.66 2.79
C LEU A 22 4.16 9.74 1.78
N THR A 23 4.61 9.37 0.58
CA THR A 23 5.05 10.35 -0.42
C THR A 23 3.92 11.01 -1.19
N HIS A 24 2.76 10.35 -1.26
CA HIS A 24 1.59 10.88 -1.95
C HIS A 24 0.67 11.58 -0.93
N PRO A 25 0.15 12.79 -1.21
CA PRO A 25 -0.54 13.63 -0.23
C PRO A 25 -1.75 12.93 0.41
N VAL A 26 -2.48 12.13 -0.36
CA VAL A 26 -3.62 11.34 0.16
C VAL A 26 -3.18 10.36 1.26
N HIS A 27 -2.03 9.70 1.12
CA HIS A 27 -1.55 8.76 2.13
C HIS A 27 -1.16 9.47 3.44
N ALA A 28 -0.65 10.71 3.35
CA ALA A 28 -0.35 11.52 4.52
C ALA A 28 -1.64 12.00 5.21
N ALA A 29 -2.64 12.43 4.43
CA ALA A 29 -3.94 12.84 4.96
C ALA A 29 -4.67 11.67 5.65
N ASP A 30 -4.70 10.50 5.03
CA ASP A 30 -5.31 9.29 5.60
C ASP A 30 -4.60 8.88 6.90
N ALA A 31 -3.27 8.94 6.93
CA ALA A 31 -2.49 8.63 8.13
C ALA A 31 -2.79 9.61 9.27
N MET A 32 -2.87 10.91 8.97
CA MET A 32 -3.27 11.94 9.95
C MET A 32 -4.68 11.72 10.48
N ALA A 33 -5.65 11.46 9.60
CA ALA A 33 -7.03 11.19 10.00
C ALA A 33 -7.13 9.96 10.91
N ALA A 34 -6.43 8.87 10.57
CA ALA A 34 -6.35 7.67 11.39
C ALA A 34 -5.72 7.97 12.76
N TYR A 35 -4.63 8.72 12.79
CA TYR A 35 -3.90 9.08 14.00
C TYR A 35 -4.76 9.92 14.96
N THR A 36 -5.45 10.94 14.44
CA THR A 36 -6.41 11.75 15.20
C THR A 36 -7.54 10.91 15.79
N ARG A 37 -8.08 9.97 15.01
CA ARG A 37 -9.13 9.06 15.47
C ARG A 37 -8.65 8.12 16.59
N VAL A 38 -7.42 7.64 16.50
CA VAL A 38 -6.81 6.84 17.57
C VAL A 38 -6.67 7.71 18.84
N ARG A 39 -6.11 8.92 18.73
CA ARG A 39 -5.96 9.84 19.87
C ARG A 39 -7.29 10.16 20.54
N SER A 40 -8.36 10.44 19.78
CA SER A 40 -9.68 10.73 20.35
C SER A 40 -10.28 9.51 21.04
N THR A 41 -10.06 8.31 20.49
CA THR A 41 -10.52 7.04 21.09
C THR A 41 -9.85 6.80 22.45
N PHE A 42 -8.54 7.00 22.55
CA PHE A 42 -7.79 6.89 23.82
C PHE A 42 -8.18 7.96 24.85
N GLY A 43 -8.68 9.12 24.43
CA GLY A 43 -9.25 10.15 25.32
C GLY A 43 -10.70 9.90 25.76
N SER A 44 -11.36 8.88 25.23
CA SER A 44 -12.78 8.62 25.52
C SER A 44 -13.00 8.10 26.95
N SER A 45 -14.15 8.42 27.54
CA SER A 45 -14.52 7.96 28.87
C SER A 45 -14.60 6.44 28.98
N ALA A 46 -14.89 5.75 27.87
CA ALA A 46 -15.01 4.30 27.80
C ALA A 46 -13.68 3.57 28.04
N LEU A 47 -12.54 4.13 27.60
CA LEU A 47 -11.23 3.49 27.79
C LEU A 47 -10.57 3.85 29.12
N ARG A 48 -11.02 4.91 29.82
CA ARG A 48 -10.42 5.35 31.10
C ARG A 48 -10.20 4.25 32.14
N PRO A 49 -11.11 3.28 32.34
CA PRO A 49 -10.92 2.23 33.35
C PRO A 49 -9.79 1.25 33.05
N ILE A 50 -9.37 1.13 31.79
CA ILE A 50 -8.33 0.18 31.36
C ILE A 50 -6.99 0.84 31.08
N LEU A 51 -6.91 2.17 31.13
CA LEU A 51 -5.66 2.91 30.94
C LEU A 51 -4.82 2.86 32.22
N THR A 52 -3.57 2.43 32.07
CA THR A 52 -2.59 2.46 33.17
C THR A 52 -2.28 3.89 33.60
N ASP A 53 -2.18 4.81 32.63
CA ASP A 53 -1.93 6.22 32.85
C ASP A 53 -2.93 7.08 32.06
N LEU A 54 -3.31 8.23 32.64
CA LEU A 54 -4.17 9.22 31.97
C LEU A 54 -3.39 10.09 30.96
N VAL A 55 -2.06 10.06 31.03
CA VAL A 55 -1.16 10.77 30.13
C VAL A 55 -0.72 9.83 29.01
N LYS A 56 -0.72 10.31 27.76
CA LYS A 56 -0.31 9.52 26.60
C LYS A 56 1.18 9.15 26.72
N TYR A 57 1.47 7.85 26.73
CA TYR A 57 2.84 7.33 26.80
C TYR A 57 3.64 7.60 25.52
N PHE A 58 3.03 7.45 24.35
CA PHE A 58 3.64 7.72 23.05
C PHE A 58 2.67 8.54 22.19
N PRO A 59 3.13 9.58 21.48
CA PRO A 59 4.48 10.17 21.42
C PRO A 59 4.80 11.14 22.57
N GLY A 60 3.89 11.28 23.54
CA GLY A 60 3.98 12.25 24.63
C GLY A 60 2.96 13.39 24.50
N PRO A 61 2.79 14.19 25.56
CA PRO A 61 1.92 15.37 25.58
C PRO A 61 2.50 16.57 24.82
N GLU A 62 3.79 16.59 24.50
CA GLU A 62 4.43 17.69 23.75
C GLU A 62 4.04 17.75 22.26
N VAL A 63 3.57 16.65 21.69
CA VAL A 63 3.19 16.58 20.26
C VAL A 63 1.70 16.91 20.10
N GLU A 64 1.42 18.16 19.74
CA GLU A 64 0.04 18.66 19.59
C GLU A 64 -0.24 19.21 18.18
N THR A 65 0.73 19.80 17.49
CA THR A 65 0.49 20.36 16.14
C THR A 65 0.42 19.28 15.06
N ASP A 66 -0.30 19.56 13.97
CA ASP A 66 -0.46 18.61 12.86
C ASP A 66 0.90 18.28 12.20
N GLU A 67 1.82 19.24 12.15
CA GLU A 67 3.17 19.06 11.63
C GLU A 67 4.01 18.12 12.50
N GLU A 68 3.98 18.31 13.83
CA GLU A 68 4.70 17.44 14.77
C GLU A 68 4.11 16.03 14.78
N GLN A 69 2.79 15.91 14.67
CA GLN A 69 2.11 14.62 14.56
C GLN A 69 2.49 13.91 13.27
N LEU A 70 2.52 14.61 12.14
CA LEU A 70 2.93 14.02 10.86
C LEU A 70 4.39 13.58 10.88
N GLU A 71 5.26 14.35 11.52
CA GLU A 71 6.66 13.99 11.69
C GLU A 71 6.84 12.77 12.61
N THR A 72 6.07 12.71 13.68
CA THR A 72 6.00 11.52 14.55
C THR A 72 5.57 10.29 13.76
N ILE A 73 4.54 10.42 12.92
CA ILE A 73 4.06 9.32 12.07
C ILE A 73 5.17 8.90 11.11
N ARG A 74 5.86 9.83 10.43
CA ARG A 74 6.96 9.50 9.51
C ARG A 74 8.08 8.74 10.20
N ASN A 75 8.45 9.12 11.42
CA ASN A 75 9.55 8.51 12.16
C ASN A 75 9.18 7.17 12.82
N SER A 76 7.90 6.94 13.11
CA SER A 76 7.42 5.72 13.78
C SER A 76 6.82 4.67 12.83
N LEU A 77 6.56 5.03 11.57
CA LEU A 77 5.86 4.16 10.64
C LEU A 77 6.73 2.99 10.15
N HIS A 78 6.31 1.79 10.50
CA HIS A 78 6.90 0.51 10.08
C HIS A 78 5.97 -0.22 9.09
N THR A 79 6.50 -1.26 8.42
CA THR A 79 5.66 -2.13 7.58
C THR A 79 4.82 -3.06 8.43
N VAL A 80 3.58 -3.31 7.98
CA VAL A 80 2.75 -4.43 8.46
C VAL A 80 3.02 -5.75 7.73
N TYR A 81 4.11 -5.84 6.97
CA TYR A 81 4.53 -7.04 6.22
C TYR A 81 3.53 -7.59 5.19
N HIS A 82 2.57 -6.77 4.74
CA HIS A 82 1.62 -7.12 3.67
C HIS A 82 1.99 -6.46 2.33
N ALA A 83 3.23 -6.66 1.87
CA ALA A 83 3.63 -6.19 0.54
C ALA A 83 2.88 -7.00 -0.54
N SER A 84 2.24 -6.33 -1.49
CA SER A 84 1.46 -6.94 -2.56
C SER A 84 1.66 -6.18 -3.87
N CYS A 85 1.13 -6.75 -4.96
CA CYS A 85 1.08 -6.12 -6.27
C CYS A 85 2.44 -5.84 -6.95
N THR A 86 3.53 -6.48 -6.53
CA THR A 86 4.84 -6.39 -7.21
C THR A 86 4.80 -6.97 -8.63
N CYS A 87 3.95 -7.98 -8.86
CA CYS A 87 3.53 -8.46 -10.19
C CYS A 87 2.01 -8.28 -10.31
N GLY A 88 1.54 -7.04 -10.28
CA GLY A 88 0.11 -6.73 -10.28
C GLY A 88 -0.62 -7.38 -11.46
N MET A 89 -1.81 -7.93 -11.19
CA MET A 89 -2.66 -8.52 -12.20
C MET A 89 -3.62 -7.47 -12.75
N GLY A 90 -3.76 -7.38 -14.07
CA GLY A 90 -4.67 -6.41 -14.65
C GLY A 90 -4.82 -6.55 -16.14
N ARG A 91 -5.44 -5.55 -16.76
CA ARG A 91 -5.72 -5.57 -18.19
C ARG A 91 -4.49 -5.23 -19.02
N CYS A 92 -4.49 -5.73 -20.24
CA CYS A 92 -3.51 -5.52 -21.29
C CYS A 92 -3.11 -4.08 -21.59
N ASP A 93 -4.08 -3.18 -21.52
CA ASP A 93 -3.94 -1.75 -21.77
C ASP A 93 -3.26 -1.00 -20.62
N MET A 94 -3.11 -1.63 -19.45
CA MET A 94 -2.69 -0.96 -18.21
C MET A 94 -1.26 -1.31 -17.76
N GLY A 95 -0.49 -2.05 -18.58
CA GLY A 95 0.93 -2.33 -18.32
C GLY A 95 1.21 -3.24 -17.09
N TYR A 96 0.25 -4.10 -16.74
CA TYR A 96 0.35 -5.01 -15.59
C TYR A 96 1.14 -6.29 -15.88
N GLY A 97 1.65 -6.89 -14.80
CA GLY A 97 2.61 -7.98 -14.79
C GLY A 97 2.04 -9.39 -15.04
N ILE A 98 0.72 -9.55 -14.92
CA ILE A 98 0.00 -10.82 -15.03
C ILE A 98 -1.40 -10.51 -15.58
N TYR A 99 -1.92 -11.31 -16.50
CA TYR A 99 -3.31 -11.18 -16.98
C TYR A 99 -4.28 -12.02 -16.13
N ALA A 100 -5.56 -11.64 -16.13
CA ALA A 100 -6.60 -12.18 -15.25
C ALA A 100 -6.85 -13.70 -15.31
N ASN A 101 -6.12 -14.43 -16.16
CA ASN A 101 -6.15 -15.89 -16.26
C ASN A 101 -5.05 -16.57 -15.41
N ALA A 102 -4.30 -15.84 -14.57
CA ALA A 102 -3.24 -16.37 -13.67
C ALA A 102 -2.07 -17.14 -14.33
N ASN A 103 -2.15 -17.41 -15.65
CA ASN A 103 -1.20 -18.21 -16.41
C ASN A 103 -0.10 -17.33 -17.02
N GLY A 104 0.65 -16.61 -16.19
CA GLY A 104 1.84 -15.86 -16.62
C GLY A 104 1.56 -14.74 -17.64
N PHE A 105 2.63 -14.06 -18.08
CA PHE A 105 2.60 -13.09 -19.17
C PHE A 105 2.59 -13.83 -20.51
N ASP A 106 1.46 -13.86 -21.20
CA ASP A 106 1.39 -14.20 -22.61
C ASP A 106 1.25 -12.91 -23.43
N GLU A 107 2.40 -12.31 -23.79
CA GLU A 107 2.43 -11.15 -24.71
C GLU A 107 1.63 -11.41 -26.00
N GLU A 108 1.54 -12.69 -26.41
CA GLU A 108 0.76 -13.17 -27.54
C GLU A 108 -0.77 -12.99 -27.33
N MET A 109 -1.32 -13.40 -26.18
CA MET A 109 -2.76 -13.20 -25.87
C MET A 109 -3.07 -11.72 -25.72
N CYS A 110 -2.13 -10.94 -25.18
CA CYS A 110 -2.31 -9.50 -25.05
C CYS A 110 -2.30 -8.77 -26.40
N GLY A 111 -1.50 -9.25 -27.35
CA GLY A 111 -1.55 -8.82 -28.75
C GLY A 111 -2.87 -9.17 -29.42
N MET A 112 -3.41 -10.36 -29.17
CA MET A 112 -4.71 -10.79 -29.73
C MET A 112 -5.89 -9.95 -29.21
N VAL A 113 -5.93 -9.62 -27.92
CA VAL A 113 -7.02 -8.81 -27.33
C VAL A 113 -7.00 -7.36 -27.82
N LYS A 114 -5.84 -6.81 -28.18
CA LYS A 114 -5.75 -5.45 -28.76
C LYS A 114 -6.37 -5.33 -30.17
N GLY A 115 -6.60 -6.45 -30.86
CA GLY A 115 -7.24 -6.50 -32.18
C GLY A 115 -8.75 -6.75 -32.15
N LEU A 116 -9.32 -7.02 -30.98
CA LEU A 116 -10.73 -7.42 -30.82
C LEU A 116 -11.59 -6.23 -30.36
N HIS A 117 -12.75 -6.06 -30.97
CA HIS A 117 -13.71 -5.02 -30.56
C HIS A 117 -14.34 -5.44 -29.22
N SER A 118 -14.85 -4.49 -28.42
CA SER A 118 -15.39 -4.76 -27.07
C SER A 118 -16.46 -5.86 -27.01
N SER A 119 -17.08 -6.20 -28.14
CA SER A 119 -18.06 -7.28 -28.31
C SER A 119 -17.45 -8.68 -28.33
N ASP A 120 -16.17 -8.81 -28.70
CA ASP A 120 -15.56 -10.10 -29.01
C ASP A 120 -14.88 -10.73 -27.78
N VAL A 121 -14.53 -9.92 -26.78
CA VAL A 121 -13.90 -10.35 -25.52
C VAL A 121 -14.87 -11.16 -24.63
N MET A 122 -16.19 -10.92 -24.75
CA MET A 122 -17.18 -11.59 -23.89
C MET A 122 -17.46 -13.05 -24.30
N VAL A 123 -17.10 -13.45 -25.52
CA VAL A 123 -17.33 -14.81 -26.03
C VAL A 123 -16.26 -15.80 -25.55
N LEU A 124 -15.08 -15.32 -25.16
CA LEU A 124 -13.94 -16.19 -24.78
C LEU A 124 -13.92 -16.60 -23.31
N ILE A 125 -14.84 -16.10 -22.48
CA ILE A 125 -14.89 -16.41 -21.03
C ILE A 125 -15.89 -17.54 -20.72
N ASP A 126 -16.67 -18.00 -21.69
CA ASP A 126 -17.75 -18.99 -21.48
C ASP A 126 -17.67 -20.17 -22.48
N SER A 127 -16.47 -20.75 -22.67
CA SER A 127 -16.25 -22.00 -23.41
C SER A 127 -15.10 -22.80 -22.83
#